data_AF-A0A2H8TMU7-F1
#
_entry.id   AF-A0A2H8TMU7-F1
#
_cell.length_a   1.000
_cell.length_b   1.000
_cell.length_c   1.000
_cell.angle_alpha   90.00
_cell.angle_beta   90.00
_cell.angle_gamma   90.00
#
_symmetry.space_group_name_H-M   'P 1'
#
loop_
_entity.id
_entity.type
_entity.pdbx_description
1 polymer ?
#
loop_
_entity_poly.entity_id
_entity_poly.type
_entity_poly.pdbx_seq_one_letter_code
_entity_poly.pdbx_strand_id
1 'polypeptide(L)'
;MGNSFSCGYPMFCNRHRQVEPKELLLMNNIWKTNDILYKRIRMEREKLEDKKSGSLVRIVAEFSPCKASGCRCKKGVFDEVECDNHGWKNSICTRAGCKHPLSDHASHVMSATRTEFAATIKVVFDIINIKGTLENTSKKPKTERIILVEDVFVSIYHVLLKTLRYDPFTAPNIDKIYGTPPFEKTNINQILLNFCVQKFGKKNSVLDLKDALKITKFVLKYFNTWFWTLPDQLVDCNPRRYSTSYYNYYRRYLLYCCMPRLVHSITPRYKASKIFGCQVLKYTLITFKRELQVWCYKHNIMWEEHAKKFCLNYLPIYMDLLTREVFNDNSYIYIRNFKLSDVHKKILFLENS
;
A
#
# COMPACT_ATOMS: atom_id res chain seq x y z
N MET A 1 28.86 15.47 54.79
CA MET A 1 28.11 16.12 53.69
C MET A 1 28.60 15.51 52.39
N GLY A 2 27.85 14.55 51.84
CA GLY A 2 28.33 13.69 50.76
C GLY A 2 27.23 13.40 49.74
N ASN A 3 27.44 13.97 48.55
CA ASN A 3 27.07 13.53 47.19
C ASN A 3 25.75 12.77 46.97
N SER A 4 24.81 13.51 46.39
CA SER A 4 23.69 13.05 45.58
C SER A 4 24.14 12.25 44.35
N PHE A 5 23.77 10.96 44.30
CA PHE A 5 23.75 10.18 43.06
C PHE A 5 22.33 10.15 42.52
N SER A 6 22.05 11.01 41.54
CA SER A 6 20.90 10.90 40.65
C SER A 6 21.27 9.99 39.48
N CYS A 7 20.85 8.73 39.54
CA CYS A 7 20.87 7.84 38.37
C CYS A 7 19.44 7.66 37.87
N GLY A 8 19.16 8.16 36.66
CA GLY A 8 17.86 8.04 36.02
C GLY A 8 17.87 8.62 34.62
N TYR A 9 18.76 8.12 33.75
CA TYR A 9 18.66 8.38 32.31
C TYR A 9 17.32 7.82 31.79
N PRO A 10 16.45 8.63 31.15
CA PRO A 10 15.42 8.06 30.31
C PRO A 10 16.10 7.52 29.06
N MET A 11 16.11 6.19 28.90
CA MET A 11 16.36 5.56 27.60
C MET A 11 15.28 6.04 26.64
N PHE A 12 15.57 7.09 25.87
CA PHE A 12 14.87 7.41 24.64
C PHE A 12 15.13 6.27 23.66
N CYS A 13 14.30 5.24 23.75
CA CYS A 13 14.16 4.26 22.70
C CYS A 13 13.79 5.04 21.44
N ASN A 14 14.69 5.12 20.46
CA ASN A 14 14.53 5.87 19.23
C ASN A 14 13.32 5.27 18.48
N ARG A 15 12.12 5.78 18.77
CA ARG A 15 10.85 5.31 18.20
C ARG A 15 10.85 5.73 16.74
N HIS A 16 11.33 4.86 15.86
CA HIS A 16 11.24 5.04 14.42
C HIS A 16 9.76 4.99 13.99
N ARG A 17 9.07 6.13 14.15
CA ARG A 17 7.74 6.40 13.64
C ARG A 17 7.78 6.32 12.12
N GLN A 18 6.72 5.79 11.51
CA GLN A 18 6.62 5.81 10.06
C GLN A 18 6.60 7.25 9.56
N VAL A 19 7.36 7.55 8.50
CA VAL A 19 7.36 8.88 7.90
C VAL A 19 6.00 9.11 7.22
N GLU A 20 5.36 10.25 7.50
CA GLU A 20 4.10 10.56 6.85
C GLU A 20 4.27 10.66 5.33
N PRO A 21 3.47 9.95 4.55
CA PRO A 21 3.57 10.00 3.10
C PRO A 21 3.21 11.38 2.56
N LYS A 22 4.01 11.86 1.59
CA LYS A 22 3.65 13.02 0.79
C LYS A 22 2.34 12.75 0.03
N GLU A 23 1.31 13.55 0.25
CA GLU A 23 -0.04 13.36 -0.32
C GLU A 23 -0.06 13.16 -1.85
N LEU A 24 0.85 13.84 -2.56
CA LEU A 24 0.98 13.75 -4.02
C LEU A 24 1.29 12.33 -4.53
N LEU A 25 1.88 11.48 -3.67
CA LEU A 25 2.20 10.07 -3.98
C LEU A 25 0.98 9.16 -3.80
N LEU A 26 -0.05 9.60 -3.09
CA LEU A 26 -1.19 8.79 -2.70
C LEU A 26 -2.31 8.78 -3.73
N MET A 27 -3.05 7.68 -3.78
CA MET A 27 -4.34 7.62 -4.46
C MET A 27 -5.35 8.48 -3.68
N ASN A 28 -6.24 9.19 -4.38
CA ASN A 28 -7.29 9.97 -3.74
C ASN A 28 -8.26 9.05 -2.97
N ASN A 29 -8.87 9.50 -1.87
CA ASN A 29 -9.72 8.61 -1.08
C ASN A 29 -10.99 8.11 -1.82
N ILE A 30 -11.32 8.67 -2.99
CA ILE A 30 -12.46 8.27 -3.83
C ILE A 30 -12.39 6.79 -4.24
N TRP A 31 -11.21 6.18 -4.37
CA TRP A 31 -11.16 4.74 -4.70
C TRP A 31 -11.86 3.87 -3.65
N LYS A 32 -11.88 4.30 -2.38
CA LYS A 32 -12.52 3.56 -1.27
C LYS A 32 -14.02 3.41 -1.48
N THR A 33 -14.67 4.39 -2.12
CA THR A 33 -16.12 4.36 -2.37
C THR A 33 -16.50 3.47 -3.54
N ASN A 34 -15.55 3.06 -4.38
CA ASN A 34 -15.80 2.24 -5.56
C ASN A 34 -15.17 0.84 -5.47
N ASP A 35 -14.37 0.59 -4.44
CA ASP A 35 -13.67 -0.68 -4.26
C ASP A 35 -14.49 -1.66 -3.40
N ILE A 36 -15.08 -2.66 -4.06
CA ILE A 36 -15.96 -3.67 -3.43
C ILE A 36 -15.26 -4.39 -2.27
N LEU A 37 -13.97 -4.71 -2.46
CA LEU A 37 -13.20 -5.43 -1.45
C LEU A 37 -12.95 -4.56 -0.22
N TYR A 38 -12.57 -3.30 -0.42
CA TYR A 38 -12.42 -2.35 0.70
C TYR A 38 -13.73 -2.16 1.47
N LYS A 39 -14.85 -1.99 0.77
CA LYS A 39 -16.18 -1.86 1.39
C LYS A 39 -16.52 -3.07 2.24
N ARG A 40 -16.33 -4.29 1.71
CA ARG A 40 -16.60 -5.53 2.44
C ARG A 40 -15.78 -5.61 3.73
N ILE A 41 -14.46 -5.43 3.64
CA ILE A 41 -13.58 -5.48 4.82
C ILE A 41 -13.92 -4.38 5.82
N ARG A 42 -14.29 -3.19 5.34
CA ARG A 42 -14.71 -2.07 6.19
C ARG A 42 -15.99 -2.40 6.96
N MET A 43 -16.98 -2.99 6.31
CA MET A 43 -18.24 -3.40 6.97
C MET A 43 -17.98 -4.47 8.03
N GLU A 44 -17.10 -5.44 7.77
CA GLU A 44 -16.72 -6.43 8.78
C GLU A 44 -15.99 -5.79 9.98
N ARG A 45 -15.20 -4.74 9.74
CA ARG A 45 -14.58 -3.97 10.84
C ARG A 45 -15.63 -3.20 11.63
N GLU A 46 -16.55 -2.53 10.97
CA GLU A 46 -17.63 -1.76 11.63
C GLU A 46 -18.47 -2.69 12.53
N LYS A 47 -18.78 -3.91 12.09
CA LYS A 47 -19.43 -4.94 12.94
C LYS A 47 -18.63 -5.29 14.20
N LEU A 48 -17.30 -5.29 14.13
CA LEU A 48 -16.46 -5.49 15.31
C LEU A 48 -16.52 -4.26 16.22
N GLU A 49 -16.40 -3.07 15.64
CA GLU A 49 -16.42 -1.77 16.33
C GLU A 49 -17.77 -1.52 17.06
N ASP A 50 -18.87 -2.09 16.56
CA ASP A 50 -20.21 -1.99 17.16
C ASP A 50 -20.42 -2.90 18.39
N LYS A 51 -19.47 -3.78 18.71
CA LYS A 51 -19.57 -4.63 19.92
C LYS A 51 -19.49 -3.79 21.20
N LYS A 52 -20.08 -4.31 22.28
CA LYS A 52 -19.97 -3.73 23.64
C LYS A 52 -18.50 -3.49 24.00
N SER A 53 -18.21 -2.37 24.69
CA SER A 53 -16.82 -1.98 24.98
C SER A 53 -16.06 -3.05 25.78
N GLY A 54 -16.73 -3.72 26.72
CA GLY A 54 -16.15 -4.84 27.47
C GLY A 54 -15.67 -5.97 26.55
N SER A 55 -16.45 -6.34 25.54
CA SER A 55 -16.05 -7.36 24.56
C SER A 55 -14.85 -6.92 23.73
N LEU A 56 -14.79 -5.64 23.33
CA LEU A 56 -13.67 -5.08 22.59
C LEU A 56 -12.37 -5.08 23.41
N VAL A 57 -12.45 -4.68 24.68
CA VAL A 57 -11.32 -4.72 25.63
C VAL A 57 -10.78 -6.13 25.78
N ARG A 58 -11.67 -7.13 25.90
CA ARG A 58 -11.27 -8.54 25.95
C ARG A 58 -10.55 -8.98 24.69
N ILE A 59 -11.09 -8.64 23.52
CA ILE A 59 -10.48 -8.97 22.23
C ILE A 59 -9.07 -8.37 22.14
N VAL A 60 -8.86 -7.12 22.57
CA VAL A 60 -7.51 -6.51 22.60
C VAL A 60 -6.58 -7.25 23.57
N ALA A 61 -7.07 -7.66 24.74
CA ALA A 61 -6.28 -8.36 25.75
C ALA A 61 -5.71 -9.70 25.25
N GLU A 62 -6.41 -10.39 24.34
CA GLU A 62 -5.94 -11.63 23.69
C GLU A 62 -4.69 -11.42 22.83
N PHE A 63 -4.40 -10.18 22.41
CA PHE A 63 -3.19 -9.83 21.65
C PHE A 63 -2.15 -9.07 22.47
N SER A 64 -2.45 -8.77 23.74
CA SER A 64 -1.67 -7.87 24.58
C SER A 64 -0.79 -8.63 25.59
N PRO A 65 0.45 -8.15 25.84
CA PRO A 65 1.29 -8.69 26.89
C PRO A 65 0.74 -8.34 28.27
N CYS A 66 0.94 -9.24 29.24
CA CYS A 66 0.62 -8.99 30.64
C CYS A 66 1.56 -7.92 31.20
N LYS A 67 1.02 -6.98 31.98
CA LYS A 67 1.75 -5.90 32.65
C LYS A 67 2.03 -6.18 34.13
N ALA A 68 1.59 -7.33 34.65
CA ALA A 68 1.92 -7.74 36.01
C ALA A 68 3.44 -7.91 36.19
N SER A 69 3.94 -7.50 37.36
CA SER A 69 5.36 -7.52 37.66
C SER A 69 5.96 -8.92 37.50
N GLY A 70 7.10 -9.03 36.82
CA GLY A 70 7.79 -10.30 36.55
C GLY A 70 7.10 -11.23 35.55
N CYS A 71 5.92 -10.90 35.03
CA CYS A 71 5.22 -11.74 34.08
C CYS A 71 5.82 -11.65 32.65
N ARG A 72 6.00 -12.80 31.99
CA ARG A 72 6.50 -12.88 30.60
C ARG A 72 5.42 -13.24 29.57
N CYS A 73 4.16 -13.13 29.96
CA CYS A 73 3.03 -13.47 29.10
C CYS A 73 2.90 -12.45 27.95
N LYS A 74 2.97 -12.92 26.70
CA LYS A 74 2.95 -12.07 25.48
C LYS A 74 1.56 -11.90 24.85
N LYS A 75 0.60 -12.72 25.28
CA LYS A 75 -0.78 -12.71 24.79
C LYS A 75 -1.70 -13.32 25.84
N GLY A 76 -2.83 -12.68 26.12
CA GLY A 76 -3.85 -13.21 27.01
C GLY A 76 -4.54 -14.44 26.42
N VAL A 77 -4.98 -15.34 27.28
CA VAL A 77 -5.90 -16.43 26.93
C VAL A 77 -6.93 -16.46 28.05
N PHE A 78 -8.19 -16.22 27.72
CA PHE A 78 -9.25 -16.12 28.71
C PHE A 78 -10.33 -17.11 28.30
N ASP A 79 -10.79 -17.93 29.24
CA ASP A 79 -11.90 -18.85 29.00
C ASP A 79 -13.21 -18.05 28.97
N GLU A 80 -14.24 -18.61 28.34
CA GLU A 80 -15.55 -17.98 28.19
C GLU A 80 -16.27 -17.94 29.55
N VAL A 81 -15.99 -16.91 30.35
CA VAL A 81 -16.79 -16.56 31.53
C VAL A 81 -17.79 -15.49 31.11
N GLU A 82 -19.08 -15.72 31.33
CA GLU A 82 -20.16 -14.81 30.91
C GLU A 82 -19.89 -13.34 31.25
N CYS A 83 -20.18 -12.46 30.29
CA CYS A 83 -20.09 -11.01 30.46
C CYS A 83 -21.23 -10.55 31.37
N ASP A 84 -20.95 -10.08 32.59
CA ASP A 84 -21.95 -9.38 33.38
C ASP A 84 -22.13 -7.92 32.90
N ASN A 85 -23.17 -7.25 33.40
CA ASN A 85 -23.49 -5.85 33.05
C ASN A 85 -22.44 -4.83 33.52
N HIS A 86 -21.44 -5.24 34.30
CA HIS A 86 -20.34 -4.43 34.84
C HIS A 86 -18.97 -4.78 34.23
N GLY A 87 -18.93 -5.69 33.25
CA GLY A 87 -17.73 -6.11 32.52
C GLY A 87 -17.16 -7.47 32.97
N TRP A 88 -16.04 -7.87 32.38
CA TRP A 88 -15.38 -9.16 32.64
C TRP A 88 -14.60 -9.19 33.97
N LYS A 89 -15.25 -8.86 35.09
CA LYS A 89 -14.65 -9.02 36.41
C LYS A 89 -14.29 -10.51 36.58
N ASN A 90 -13.05 -10.79 36.99
CA ASN A 90 -12.51 -12.12 37.31
C ASN A 90 -12.16 -13.04 36.13
N SER A 91 -12.07 -12.55 34.88
CA SER A 91 -11.44 -13.34 33.81
C SER A 91 -9.94 -13.47 34.06
N ILE A 92 -9.47 -14.69 34.35
CA ILE A 92 -8.06 -14.98 34.62
C ILE A 92 -7.40 -15.55 33.36
N CYS A 93 -6.17 -15.12 33.10
CA CYS A 93 -5.37 -15.62 31.98
C CYS A 93 -4.96 -17.09 32.22
N THR A 94 -5.44 -18.01 31.39
CA THR A 94 -5.17 -19.46 31.50
C THR A 94 -3.83 -19.89 30.92
N ARG A 95 -3.06 -18.94 30.36
CA ARG A 95 -1.71 -19.23 29.86
C ARG A 95 -0.79 -19.66 31.00
N ALA A 96 -0.07 -20.76 30.79
CA ALA A 96 0.98 -21.23 31.70
C ALA A 96 1.96 -20.09 32.08
N GLY A 97 2.13 -19.86 33.38
CA GLY A 97 3.01 -18.83 33.94
C GLY A 97 2.44 -17.40 33.97
N CYS A 98 1.18 -17.17 33.59
CA CYS A 98 0.51 -15.88 33.77
C CYS A 98 -0.42 -15.90 34.98
N LYS A 99 -1.57 -16.59 34.89
CA LYS A 99 -2.63 -16.59 35.93
C LYS A 99 -3.04 -15.18 36.44
N HIS A 100 -2.78 -14.14 35.65
CA HIS A 100 -3.13 -12.76 35.98
C HIS A 100 -4.49 -12.37 35.40
N PRO A 101 -5.23 -11.43 36.03
CA PRO A 101 -6.51 -10.96 35.54
C PRO A 101 -6.44 -10.28 34.18
N LEU A 102 -7.58 -10.23 33.48
CA LEU A 102 -7.78 -9.52 32.22
C LEU A 102 -7.28 -8.06 32.30
N SER A 103 -7.49 -7.39 33.43
CA SER A 103 -7.04 -6.02 33.67
C SER A 103 -5.54 -5.85 33.45
N ASP A 104 -4.71 -6.85 33.78
CA ASP A 104 -3.26 -6.77 33.59
C ASP A 104 -2.85 -6.89 32.13
N HIS A 105 -3.74 -7.40 31.28
CA HIS A 105 -3.56 -7.44 29.83
C HIS A 105 -4.18 -6.23 29.12
N ALA A 106 -5.15 -5.56 29.73
CA ALA A 106 -5.95 -4.51 29.09
C ALA A 106 -5.76 -3.12 29.71
N SER A 107 -4.99 -2.98 30.78
CA SER A 107 -4.80 -1.72 31.52
C SER A 107 -4.46 -0.53 30.61
N HIS A 108 -3.55 -0.73 29.66
CA HIS A 108 -3.16 0.29 28.69
C HIS A 108 -4.34 0.80 27.83
N VAL A 109 -5.23 -0.08 27.37
CA VAL A 109 -6.39 0.35 26.57
C VAL A 109 -7.55 0.88 27.41
N MET A 110 -7.64 0.51 28.68
CA MET A 110 -8.64 1.08 29.59
C MET A 110 -8.36 2.55 29.89
N SER A 111 -7.10 2.97 29.87
CA SER A 111 -6.67 4.37 30.02
C SER A 111 -6.52 5.13 28.70
N ALA A 112 -6.77 4.49 27.56
CA ALA A 112 -6.55 5.08 26.25
C ALA A 112 -7.65 6.08 25.87
N THR A 113 -7.29 7.09 25.09
CA THR A 113 -8.27 7.97 24.46
C THR A 113 -9.13 7.19 23.45
N ARG A 114 -10.30 7.73 23.09
CA ARG A 114 -11.19 7.13 22.08
C ARG A 114 -10.49 6.90 20.74
N THR A 115 -9.61 7.81 20.33
CA THR A 115 -8.86 7.72 19.07
C THR A 115 -7.79 6.64 19.11
N GLU A 116 -7.04 6.54 20.22
CA GLU A 116 -6.04 5.49 20.45
C GLU A 116 -6.69 4.10 20.53
N PHE A 117 -7.82 3.99 21.23
CA PHE A 117 -8.58 2.77 21.31
C PHE A 117 -9.09 2.34 19.93
N ALA A 118 -9.69 3.26 19.16
CA ALA A 118 -10.16 2.98 17.80
C ALA A 118 -9.02 2.54 16.87
N ALA A 119 -7.85 3.19 16.96
CA ALA A 119 -6.66 2.78 16.20
C ALA A 119 -6.19 1.37 16.59
N THR A 120 -6.20 1.04 17.88
CA THR A 120 -5.83 -0.29 18.39
C THR A 120 -6.80 -1.37 17.89
N ILE A 121 -8.11 -1.12 17.95
CA ILE A 121 -9.14 -2.03 17.44
C ILE A 121 -8.96 -2.29 15.95
N LYS A 122 -8.62 -1.27 15.17
CA LYS A 122 -8.33 -1.41 13.75
C LYS A 122 -7.15 -2.34 13.47
N VAL A 123 -6.08 -2.26 14.27
CA VAL A 123 -4.93 -3.18 14.18
C VAL A 123 -5.34 -4.60 14.56
N VAL A 124 -6.09 -4.78 15.66
CA VAL A 124 -6.58 -6.10 16.08
C VAL A 124 -7.47 -6.75 15.02
N PHE A 125 -8.40 -5.99 14.46
CA PHE A 125 -9.23 -6.43 13.35
C PHE A 125 -8.38 -6.94 12.18
N ASP A 126 -7.38 -6.17 11.76
CA ASP A 126 -6.52 -6.55 10.65
C ASP A 126 -5.72 -7.83 10.95
N ILE A 127 -5.26 -8.02 12.19
CA ILE A 127 -4.57 -9.27 12.60
C ILE A 127 -5.51 -10.48 12.47
N ILE A 128 -6.74 -10.36 12.96
CA ILE A 128 -7.76 -11.42 12.85
C ILE A 128 -8.07 -11.71 11.38
N ASN A 129 -8.30 -10.66 10.59
CA ASN A 129 -8.63 -10.76 9.18
C ASN A 129 -7.49 -11.40 8.36
N ILE A 130 -6.24 -11.02 8.61
CA ILE A 130 -5.07 -11.61 7.96
C ILE A 130 -4.95 -13.09 8.34
N LYS A 131 -5.09 -13.43 9.63
CA LYS A 131 -5.02 -14.82 10.10
C LYS A 131 -6.06 -15.70 9.39
N GLY A 132 -7.33 -15.28 9.38
CA GLY A 132 -8.39 -16.01 8.68
C GLY A 132 -8.18 -16.09 7.17
N THR A 133 -7.62 -15.03 6.56
CA THR A 133 -7.27 -15.04 5.14
C THR A 133 -6.17 -16.05 4.83
N LEU A 134 -5.11 -16.11 5.64
CA LEU A 134 -4.02 -17.07 5.51
C LEU A 134 -4.51 -18.51 5.68
N GLU A 135 -5.34 -18.79 6.70
CA GLU A 135 -5.94 -20.11 6.94
C GLU A 135 -6.84 -20.58 5.78
N ASN A 136 -7.58 -19.66 5.16
CA ASN A 136 -8.40 -19.98 3.99
C ASN A 136 -7.58 -20.14 2.72
N THR A 137 -6.47 -19.42 2.61
CA THR A 137 -5.61 -19.44 1.41
C THR A 137 -4.70 -20.67 1.42
N SER A 138 -4.25 -21.13 2.58
CA SER A 138 -3.43 -22.33 2.74
C SER A 138 -4.14 -23.61 2.30
N LYS A 139 -5.47 -23.61 2.24
CA LYS A 139 -6.31 -24.73 1.74
C LYS A 139 -6.39 -24.79 0.21
N LYS A 140 -5.93 -23.76 -0.50
CA LYS A 140 -5.99 -23.67 -1.97
C LYS A 140 -4.69 -24.19 -2.59
N PRO A 141 -4.72 -24.66 -3.86
CA PRO A 141 -3.51 -25.03 -4.59
C PRO A 141 -2.47 -23.90 -4.57
N LYS A 142 -1.21 -24.23 -4.27
CA LYS A 142 -0.12 -23.26 -4.23
C LYS A 142 0.24 -22.79 -5.63
N THR A 143 -0.34 -21.66 -6.02
CA THR A 143 0.06 -20.88 -7.20
C THR A 143 1.05 -19.79 -6.79
N GLU A 144 1.86 -19.29 -7.71
CA GLU A 144 2.81 -18.20 -7.44
C GLU A 144 2.12 -16.96 -6.84
N ARG A 145 0.95 -16.60 -7.37
CA ARG A 145 0.12 -15.52 -6.82
C ARG A 145 -0.18 -15.74 -5.34
N ILE A 146 -0.62 -16.94 -4.97
CA ILE A 146 -0.95 -17.28 -3.59
C ILE A 146 0.28 -17.16 -2.70
N ILE A 147 1.42 -17.71 -3.14
CA ILE A 147 2.68 -17.65 -2.39
C ILE A 147 3.10 -16.20 -2.12
N LEU A 148 3.07 -15.34 -3.15
CA LEU A 148 3.46 -13.94 -3.01
C LEU A 148 2.53 -13.14 -2.10
N VAL A 149 1.22 -13.39 -2.19
CA VAL A 149 0.22 -12.73 -1.35
C VAL A 149 0.35 -13.18 0.10
N GLU A 150 0.52 -14.48 0.35
CA GLU A 150 0.75 -15.03 1.69
C GLU A 150 2.01 -14.45 2.34
N ASP A 151 3.11 -14.37 1.61
CA ASP A 151 4.37 -13.82 2.10
C ASP A 151 4.25 -12.35 2.56
N VAL A 152 3.55 -11.53 1.77
CA VAL A 152 3.26 -10.14 2.13
C VAL A 152 2.35 -10.07 3.36
N PHE A 153 1.32 -10.92 3.42
CA PHE A 153 0.42 -10.98 4.58
C PHE A 153 1.14 -11.39 5.87
N VAL A 154 1.98 -12.42 5.81
CA VAL A 154 2.80 -12.87 6.95
C VAL A 154 3.73 -11.75 7.41
N SER A 155 4.33 -11.02 6.48
CA SER A 155 5.19 -9.88 6.81
C SER A 155 4.43 -8.75 7.51
N ILE A 156 3.23 -8.39 7.02
CA ILE A 156 2.36 -7.41 7.67
C ILE A 156 1.92 -7.90 9.05
N TYR A 157 1.48 -9.15 9.15
CA TYR A 157 1.03 -9.78 10.39
C TYR A 157 2.07 -9.65 11.51
N HIS A 158 3.34 -9.90 11.20
CA HIS A 158 4.44 -9.72 12.16
C HIS A 158 4.61 -8.27 12.61
N VAL A 159 4.48 -7.29 11.69
CA VAL A 159 4.53 -5.86 12.04
C VAL A 159 3.37 -5.49 12.96
N LEU A 160 2.14 -5.89 12.63
CA LEU A 160 0.95 -5.57 13.43
C LEU A 160 1.04 -6.16 14.84
N LEU A 161 1.45 -7.43 14.97
CA LEU A 161 1.69 -8.05 16.28
C LEU A 161 2.77 -7.32 17.08
N LYS A 162 3.83 -6.88 16.42
CA LYS A 162 4.89 -6.09 17.06
C LYS A 162 4.34 -4.75 17.55
N THR A 163 3.56 -4.05 16.74
CA THR A 163 2.90 -2.80 17.12
C THR A 163 2.04 -2.97 18.36
N LEU A 164 1.11 -3.95 18.38
CA LEU A 164 0.27 -4.18 19.55
C LEU A 164 1.05 -4.52 20.82
N ARG A 165 2.15 -5.28 20.69
CA ARG A 165 2.93 -5.71 21.86
C ARG A 165 3.74 -4.58 22.49
N TYR A 166 4.32 -3.71 21.67
CA TYR A 166 5.33 -2.77 22.15
C TYR A 166 4.87 -1.30 22.12
N ASP A 167 4.01 -0.92 21.17
CA ASP A 167 3.57 0.47 20.98
C ASP A 167 2.16 0.50 20.35
N PRO A 168 1.12 0.07 21.09
CA PRO A 168 -0.24 -0.14 20.56
C PRO A 168 -0.91 1.15 20.05
N PHE A 169 -0.40 2.31 20.47
CA PHE A 169 -0.93 3.63 20.10
C PHE A 169 -0.18 4.29 18.95
N THR A 170 0.85 3.62 18.41
CA THR A 170 1.61 4.10 17.26
C THR A 170 1.17 3.38 15.99
N ALA A 171 1.14 4.11 14.87
CA ALA A 171 0.84 3.53 13.56
C ALA A 171 1.83 2.40 13.20
N PRO A 172 1.36 1.26 12.65
CA PRO A 172 2.25 0.18 12.25
C PRO A 172 3.25 0.62 11.19
N ASN A 173 4.55 0.45 11.48
CA ASN A 173 5.62 0.82 10.55
C ASN A 173 5.94 -0.31 9.57
N ILE A 174 5.43 -0.20 8.34
CA ILE A 174 5.67 -1.17 7.26
C ILE A 174 6.92 -0.88 6.41
N ASP A 175 7.59 0.26 6.63
CA ASP A 175 8.74 0.71 5.81
C ASP A 175 9.93 -0.25 5.86
N LYS A 176 10.01 -1.06 6.92
CA LYS A 176 11.06 -2.06 7.11
C LYS A 176 10.83 -3.36 6.36
N ILE A 177 9.65 -3.60 5.78
CA ILE A 177 9.35 -4.87 5.12
C ILE A 177 10.10 -4.98 3.79
N TYR A 178 9.87 -4.02 2.87
CA TYR A 178 10.48 -4.02 1.53
C TYR A 178 11.12 -2.67 1.15
N GLY A 179 11.43 -1.83 2.15
CA GLY A 179 11.94 -0.47 1.99
C GLY A 179 10.82 0.57 1.82
N THR A 180 11.18 1.85 1.84
CA THR A 180 10.23 2.98 1.82
C THR A 180 10.05 3.56 0.42
N PRO A 181 8.82 3.90 -0.01
CA PRO A 181 8.61 4.64 -1.25
C PRO A 181 9.11 6.10 -1.16
N PRO A 182 9.53 6.72 -2.27
CA PRO A 182 9.64 6.16 -3.62
C PRO A 182 10.86 5.24 -3.78
N PHE A 183 10.72 4.20 -4.62
CA PHE A 183 11.75 3.17 -4.82
C PHE A 183 12.76 3.48 -5.92
N GLU A 184 12.44 4.45 -6.79
CA GLU A 184 13.31 4.91 -7.87
C GLU A 184 13.28 6.43 -7.91
N LYS A 185 14.43 7.04 -8.24
CA LYS A 185 14.61 8.51 -8.25
C LYS A 185 13.65 9.21 -9.22
N THR A 186 13.57 8.72 -10.46
CA THR A 186 12.66 9.22 -11.49
C THR A 186 11.47 8.27 -11.59
N ASN A 187 10.30 8.72 -11.14
CA ASN A 187 9.08 7.90 -11.19
C ASN A 187 8.46 7.86 -12.60
N ILE A 188 7.60 6.86 -12.84
CA ILE A 188 6.93 6.64 -14.14
C ILE A 188 6.16 7.88 -14.60
N ASN A 189 5.49 8.58 -13.69
CA ASN A 189 4.76 9.80 -14.03
C ASN A 189 5.68 10.88 -14.61
N GLN A 190 6.86 11.09 -14.01
CA GLN A 190 7.87 12.01 -14.53
C GLN A 190 8.49 11.52 -15.84
N ILE A 191 8.75 10.22 -15.98
CA ILE A 191 9.26 9.61 -17.21
C ILE A 191 8.31 9.88 -18.39
N LEU A 192 7.02 9.65 -18.21
CA LEU A 192 6.01 9.89 -19.24
C LEU A 192 5.86 11.38 -19.56
N LEU A 193 5.99 12.27 -18.57
CA LEU A 193 6.02 13.71 -18.82
C LEU A 193 7.22 14.11 -19.69
N ASN A 194 8.41 13.58 -19.36
CA ASN A 194 9.62 13.83 -20.13
C ASN A 194 9.50 13.30 -21.56
N PHE A 195 8.95 12.10 -21.72
CA PHE A 195 8.63 11.51 -23.03
C PHE A 195 7.77 12.45 -23.87
N CYS A 196 6.67 12.97 -23.29
CA CYS A 196 5.78 13.88 -24.01
C CYS A 196 6.50 15.12 -24.54
N VAL A 197 7.25 15.80 -23.67
CA VAL A 197 7.95 17.03 -24.04
C VAL A 197 9.02 16.76 -25.10
N GLN A 198 9.72 15.62 -25.02
CA GLN A 198 10.77 15.27 -25.97
C GLN A 198 10.23 14.87 -27.34
N LYS A 199 9.18 14.04 -27.38
CA LYS A 199 8.64 13.51 -28.65
C LYS A 199 7.65 14.44 -29.34
N PHE A 200 6.82 15.14 -28.58
CA PHE A 200 5.71 15.95 -29.11
C PHE A 200 5.91 17.46 -28.89
N GLY A 201 7.05 17.88 -28.33
CA GLY A 201 7.37 19.30 -28.14
C GLY A 201 7.92 20.00 -29.38
N LYS A 202 7.64 19.52 -30.59
CA LYS A 202 8.10 20.05 -31.89
C LYS A 202 6.89 20.28 -32.80
N LYS A 203 6.93 21.31 -33.67
CA LYS A 203 5.78 21.79 -34.48
C LYS A 203 5.10 20.77 -35.41
N ASN A 204 5.79 19.72 -35.83
CA ASN A 204 5.26 18.71 -36.76
C ASN A 204 5.24 17.32 -36.16
N SER A 205 4.95 17.21 -34.86
CA SER A 205 4.82 15.90 -34.24
C SER A 205 3.52 15.20 -34.66
N VAL A 206 3.58 13.87 -34.72
CA VAL A 206 2.45 13.01 -35.11
C VAL A 206 1.20 13.20 -34.21
N LEU A 207 1.42 13.71 -33.00
CA LEU A 207 0.37 14.13 -32.05
C LEU A 207 0.78 15.48 -31.46
N ASP A 208 -0.20 16.34 -31.19
CA ASP A 208 0.05 17.59 -30.47
C ASP A 208 0.45 17.30 -29.03
N LEU A 209 1.33 18.16 -28.47
CA LEU A 209 1.80 18.02 -27.09
C LEU A 209 0.63 18.00 -26.09
N LYS A 210 -0.40 18.84 -26.31
CA LYS A 210 -1.60 18.87 -25.45
C LYS A 210 -2.32 17.52 -25.43
N ASP A 211 -2.48 16.89 -26.59
CA ASP A 211 -3.17 15.61 -26.69
C ASP A 211 -2.32 14.46 -26.15
N ALA A 212 -1.01 14.46 -26.41
CA ALA A 212 -0.08 13.51 -25.79
C ALA A 212 -0.10 13.58 -24.26
N LEU A 213 -0.24 14.78 -23.68
CA LEU A 213 -0.38 14.96 -22.23
C LEU A 213 -1.74 14.46 -21.70
N LYS A 214 -2.83 14.60 -22.47
CA LYS A 214 -4.13 13.98 -22.14
C LYS A 214 -4.03 12.46 -22.15
N ILE A 215 -3.41 11.88 -23.18
CA ILE A 215 -3.14 10.43 -23.27
C ILE A 215 -2.28 9.97 -22.09
N THR A 216 -1.25 10.73 -21.73
CA THR A 216 -0.41 10.43 -20.56
C THR A 216 -1.22 10.37 -19.27
N LYS A 217 -2.10 11.35 -19.03
CA LYS A 217 -2.99 11.33 -17.85
C LYS A 217 -3.89 10.10 -17.85
N PHE A 218 -4.43 9.72 -19.01
CA PHE A 218 -5.22 8.49 -19.17
C PHE A 218 -4.38 7.24 -18.85
N VAL A 219 -3.24 7.05 -19.51
CA VAL A 219 -2.32 5.93 -19.29
C VAL A 219 -1.93 5.79 -17.82
N LEU A 220 -1.55 6.89 -17.16
CA LEU A 220 -1.19 6.88 -15.75
C LEU A 220 -2.36 6.52 -14.84
N LYS A 221 -3.58 6.98 -15.16
CA LYS A 221 -4.78 6.62 -14.40
C LYS A 221 -4.99 5.10 -14.45
N TYR A 222 -4.95 4.49 -15.63
CA TYR A 222 -5.11 3.04 -15.78
C TYR A 222 -3.96 2.25 -15.16
N PHE A 223 -2.71 2.71 -15.33
CA PHE A 223 -1.54 2.06 -14.73
C PHE A 223 -1.62 1.98 -13.19
N ASN A 224 -2.16 3.03 -12.54
CA ASN A 224 -2.32 3.05 -11.08
C ASN A 224 -3.43 2.10 -10.55
N THR A 225 -4.35 1.68 -11.41
CA THR A 225 -5.47 0.79 -11.06
C THR A 225 -5.34 -0.62 -11.63
N TRP A 226 -4.41 -0.82 -12.57
CA TRP A 226 -4.13 -2.08 -13.22
C TRP A 226 -3.46 -3.06 -12.26
N PHE A 227 -3.90 -4.33 -12.30
CA PHE A 227 -3.22 -5.40 -11.57
C PHE A 227 -2.04 -5.88 -12.37
N TRP A 228 -0.85 -5.68 -11.82
CA TRP A 228 0.37 -6.12 -12.48
C TRP A 228 0.39 -7.62 -12.73
N THR A 229 0.93 -8.00 -13.88
CA THR A 229 1.21 -9.37 -14.29
C THR A 229 2.08 -10.07 -13.25
N LEU A 230 1.85 -11.37 -13.04
CA LEU A 230 2.68 -12.13 -12.12
C LEU A 230 4.10 -12.32 -12.67
N PRO A 231 5.12 -12.45 -11.81
CA PRO A 231 6.50 -12.63 -12.28
C PRO A 231 6.70 -13.82 -13.23
N ASP A 232 6.10 -14.98 -12.95
CA ASP A 232 6.09 -16.17 -13.82
C ASP A 232 5.40 -15.98 -15.18
N GLN A 233 4.58 -14.94 -15.32
CA GLN A 233 3.84 -14.62 -16.54
C GLN A 233 4.53 -13.54 -17.39
N LEU A 234 5.71 -13.05 -17.00
CA LEU A 234 6.48 -12.10 -17.78
C LEU A 234 7.21 -12.80 -18.94
N VAL A 235 6.53 -12.96 -20.07
CA VAL A 235 7.05 -13.65 -21.26
C VAL A 235 8.15 -12.84 -21.98
N ASP A 236 8.08 -11.51 -21.90
CA ASP A 236 8.86 -10.60 -22.78
C ASP A 236 10.01 -9.88 -22.06
N CYS A 237 10.38 -10.27 -20.84
CA CYS A 237 11.40 -9.59 -20.05
C CYS A 237 12.57 -10.50 -19.67
N ASN A 238 13.77 -10.18 -20.16
CA ASN A 238 15.00 -10.80 -19.69
C ASN A 238 15.33 -10.30 -18.26
N PRO A 239 15.20 -11.15 -17.22
CA PRO A 239 15.38 -10.71 -15.83
C PRO A 239 16.80 -10.26 -15.52
N ARG A 240 17.80 -10.73 -16.30
CA ARG A 240 19.22 -10.42 -16.10
C ARG A 240 19.60 -8.98 -16.48
N ARG A 241 18.70 -8.24 -17.14
CA ARG A 241 18.95 -6.86 -17.59
C ARG A 241 18.76 -5.81 -16.50
N TYR A 242 18.28 -6.18 -15.31
CA TYR A 242 17.87 -5.22 -14.28
C TYR A 242 18.53 -5.50 -12.95
N SER A 243 18.85 -4.42 -12.22
CA SER A 243 19.53 -4.48 -10.92
C SER A 243 18.68 -5.10 -9.81
N THR A 244 17.35 -5.01 -9.92
CA THR A 244 16.41 -5.50 -8.91
C THR A 244 15.43 -6.47 -9.55
N SER A 245 15.27 -7.64 -8.94
CA SER A 245 14.30 -8.65 -9.39
C SER A 245 12.87 -8.11 -9.38
N TYR A 246 12.11 -8.44 -10.44
CA TYR A 246 10.69 -8.11 -10.53
C TYR A 246 9.87 -8.63 -9.34
N TYR A 247 10.24 -9.78 -8.76
CA TYR A 247 9.61 -10.31 -7.54
C TYR A 247 9.63 -9.31 -6.38
N ASN A 248 10.73 -8.57 -6.20
CA ASN A 248 10.84 -7.56 -5.15
C ASN A 248 9.93 -6.35 -5.45
N TYR A 249 9.88 -5.91 -6.70
CA TYR A 249 8.94 -4.86 -7.12
C TYR A 249 7.48 -5.28 -6.97
N TYR A 250 7.17 -6.54 -7.29
CA TYR A 250 5.82 -7.08 -7.15
C TYR A 250 5.39 -7.13 -5.67
N ARG A 251 6.27 -7.56 -4.76
CA ARG A 251 6.03 -7.51 -3.31
C ARG A 251 5.79 -6.09 -2.80
N ARG A 252 6.59 -5.11 -3.24
CA ARG A 252 6.38 -3.68 -2.96
C ARG A 252 5.04 -3.19 -3.49
N TYR A 253 4.68 -3.58 -4.71
CA TYR A 253 3.40 -3.24 -5.32
C TYR A 253 2.22 -3.81 -4.51
N LEU A 254 2.30 -5.08 -4.12
CA LEU A 254 1.31 -5.68 -3.23
C LEU A 254 1.20 -4.90 -1.92
N LEU A 255 2.31 -4.67 -1.22
CA LEU A 255 2.32 -3.99 0.08
C LEU A 255 1.77 -2.56 0.03
N TYR A 256 2.22 -1.73 -0.93
CA TYR A 256 1.92 -0.28 -0.93
C TYR A 256 0.72 0.11 -1.82
N CYS A 257 0.37 -0.70 -2.82
CA CYS A 257 -0.70 -0.39 -3.76
C CYS A 257 -1.93 -1.30 -3.62
N CYS A 258 -1.78 -2.55 -3.14
CA CYS A 258 -2.89 -3.50 -3.02
C CYS A 258 -3.37 -3.69 -1.59
N MET A 259 -2.48 -3.94 -0.63
CA MET A 259 -2.82 -4.30 0.75
C MET A 259 -3.62 -3.23 1.52
N PRO A 260 -3.51 -1.92 1.26
CA PRO A 260 -4.38 -0.93 1.90
C PRO A 260 -5.89 -1.11 1.63
N ARG A 261 -6.25 -1.97 0.66
CA ARG A 261 -7.64 -2.39 0.41
C ARG A 261 -8.15 -3.39 1.45
N LEU A 262 -7.24 -4.18 2.03
CA LEU A 262 -7.50 -5.37 2.87
C LEU A 262 -7.06 -5.19 4.32
N VAL A 263 -6.03 -4.36 4.55
CA VAL A 263 -5.42 -4.09 5.85
C VAL A 263 -5.53 -2.59 6.05
N HIS A 264 -6.45 -2.15 6.90
CA HIS A 264 -6.81 -0.74 6.95
C HIS A 264 -5.92 0.06 7.91
N SER A 265 -5.26 -0.60 8.87
CA SER A 265 -4.37 -0.01 9.89
C SER A 265 -3.01 0.43 9.36
N ILE A 266 -2.60 -0.06 8.18
CA ILE A 266 -1.35 0.35 7.53
C ILE A 266 -1.55 1.60 6.65
N THR A 267 -0.48 2.02 5.98
CA THR A 267 -0.45 3.25 5.18
C THR A 267 -1.56 3.38 4.16
N PRO A 268 -1.90 4.64 3.78
CA PRO A 268 -2.74 4.91 2.62
C PRO A 268 -2.21 4.26 1.32
N ARG A 269 -3.11 4.04 0.37
CA ARG A 269 -2.80 3.44 -0.94
C ARG A 269 -1.98 4.39 -1.80
N TYR A 270 -0.81 3.94 -2.26
CA TYR A 270 0.06 4.73 -3.14
C TYR A 270 -0.31 4.56 -4.62
N LYS A 271 0.00 5.59 -5.43
CA LYS A 271 0.00 5.53 -6.89
C LYS A 271 1.26 4.79 -7.35
N ALA A 272 1.10 3.65 -8.01
CA ALA A 272 2.22 2.88 -8.57
C ALA A 272 3.14 3.75 -9.44
N SER A 273 2.56 4.60 -10.29
CA SER A 273 3.29 5.51 -11.17
C SER A 273 4.10 6.60 -10.46
N LYS A 274 3.90 6.82 -9.16
CA LYS A 274 4.60 7.83 -8.35
C LYS A 274 5.70 7.24 -7.48
N ILE A 275 5.65 5.94 -7.18
CA ILE A 275 6.61 5.27 -6.30
C ILE A 275 7.57 4.34 -7.04
N PHE A 276 7.23 3.93 -8.26
CA PHE A 276 8.07 3.12 -9.14
C PHE A 276 8.55 3.94 -10.35
N GLY A 277 9.61 3.47 -11.02
CA GLY A 277 10.30 4.18 -12.08
C GLY A 277 10.62 3.32 -13.30
N CYS A 278 11.84 3.52 -13.83
CA CYS A 278 12.31 2.96 -15.09
C CYS A 278 12.26 1.43 -15.12
N GLN A 279 12.76 0.76 -14.08
CA GLN A 279 12.86 -0.71 -14.10
C GLN A 279 11.47 -1.35 -14.16
N VAL A 280 10.55 -0.90 -13.31
CA VAL A 280 9.15 -1.36 -13.34
C VAL A 280 8.49 -1.05 -14.67
N LEU A 281 8.72 0.14 -15.24
CA LEU A 281 8.15 0.49 -16.55
C LEU A 281 8.65 -0.48 -17.62
N LYS A 282 9.95 -0.75 -17.68
CA LYS A 282 10.53 -1.71 -18.63
C LYS A 282 9.95 -3.13 -18.43
N TYR A 283 9.75 -3.57 -17.18
CA TYR A 283 9.14 -4.88 -16.88
C TYR A 283 7.69 -5.00 -17.34
N THR A 284 6.91 -3.93 -17.20
CA THR A 284 5.44 -4.01 -17.29
C THR A 284 4.86 -3.43 -18.57
N LEU A 285 5.59 -2.59 -19.30
CA LEU A 285 5.03 -1.77 -20.38
C LEU A 285 4.43 -2.60 -21.52
N ILE A 286 5.09 -3.68 -21.95
CA ILE A 286 4.59 -4.51 -23.06
C ILE A 286 3.24 -5.14 -22.71
N THR A 287 3.17 -5.79 -21.54
CA THR A 287 1.91 -6.42 -21.09
C THR A 287 0.83 -5.38 -20.80
N PHE A 288 1.18 -4.30 -20.10
CA PHE A 288 0.24 -3.22 -19.81
C PHE A 288 -0.33 -2.60 -21.09
N LYS A 289 0.51 -2.33 -22.09
CA LYS A 289 0.10 -1.83 -23.40
C LYS A 289 -0.92 -2.77 -24.04
N ARG A 290 -0.59 -4.06 -24.13
CA ARG A 290 -1.46 -5.08 -24.73
C ARG A 290 -2.81 -5.13 -24.03
N GLU A 291 -2.81 -5.22 -22.70
CA GLU A 291 -4.05 -5.30 -21.91
C GLU A 291 -4.88 -4.02 -22.00
N LEU A 292 -4.25 -2.84 -21.99
CA LEU A 292 -4.93 -1.56 -22.15
C LEU A 292 -5.60 -1.47 -23.52
N GLN A 293 -4.90 -1.86 -24.59
CA GLN A 293 -5.46 -1.85 -25.95
C GLN A 293 -6.62 -2.83 -26.11
N VAL A 294 -6.49 -4.05 -25.58
CA VAL A 294 -7.59 -5.03 -25.55
C VAL A 294 -8.78 -4.49 -24.75
N TRP A 295 -8.53 -3.85 -23.61
CA TRP A 295 -9.58 -3.21 -22.81
C TRP A 295 -10.28 -2.10 -23.61
N CYS A 296 -9.52 -1.25 -24.29
CA CYS A 296 -10.08 -0.19 -25.13
C CYS A 296 -10.93 -0.74 -26.26
N TYR A 297 -10.46 -1.78 -26.94
CA TYR A 297 -11.21 -2.42 -28.01
C TYR A 297 -12.52 -3.03 -27.49
N LYS A 298 -12.52 -3.70 -26.33
CA LYS A 298 -13.73 -4.32 -25.78
C LYS A 298 -14.80 -3.31 -25.34
N HIS A 299 -14.41 -2.11 -24.90
CA HIS A 299 -15.36 -1.12 -24.35
C HIS A 299 -15.77 -0.04 -25.35
N ASN A 300 -15.24 -0.07 -26.58
CA ASN A 300 -15.41 1.02 -27.54
C ASN A 300 -16.86 1.28 -27.97
N ILE A 301 -17.72 0.25 -27.92
CA ILE A 301 -19.13 0.35 -28.36
C ILE A 301 -19.88 1.39 -27.53
N MET A 302 -19.51 1.55 -26.26
CA MET A 302 -20.16 2.46 -25.31
C MET A 302 -19.61 3.90 -25.38
N TRP A 303 -18.70 4.18 -26.32
CA TRP A 303 -17.99 5.46 -26.38
C TRP A 303 -18.49 6.34 -27.52
N GLU A 304 -18.49 7.65 -27.26
CA GLU A 304 -18.67 8.64 -28.32
C GLU A 304 -17.50 8.62 -29.31
N GLU A 305 -17.73 9.12 -30.53
CA GLU A 305 -16.74 9.13 -31.61
C GLU A 305 -15.41 9.78 -31.22
N HIS A 306 -15.46 10.85 -30.42
CA HIS A 306 -14.25 11.52 -29.94
C HIS A 306 -13.40 10.61 -29.03
N ALA A 307 -14.05 9.82 -28.16
CA ALA A 307 -13.40 8.89 -27.26
C ALA A 307 -12.89 7.64 -27.99
N LYS A 308 -13.63 7.16 -29.00
CA LYS A 308 -13.16 6.11 -29.92
C LYS A 308 -11.91 6.56 -30.66
N LYS A 309 -11.91 7.75 -31.28
CA LYS A 309 -10.74 8.29 -31.98
C LYS A 309 -9.52 8.40 -31.06
N PHE A 310 -9.73 8.89 -29.84
CA PHE A 310 -8.65 8.98 -28.84
C PHE A 310 -8.08 7.61 -28.44
N CYS A 311 -8.92 6.66 -28.07
CA CYS A 311 -8.50 5.36 -27.53
C CYS A 311 -8.05 4.35 -28.60
N LEU A 312 -8.63 4.40 -29.80
CA LEU A 312 -8.37 3.42 -30.87
C LEU A 312 -7.35 3.92 -31.90
N ASN A 313 -7.20 5.24 -32.08
CA ASN A 313 -6.27 5.78 -33.09
C ASN A 313 -5.03 6.41 -32.43
N TYR A 314 -5.21 7.35 -31.49
CA TYR A 314 -4.08 8.10 -30.93
C TYR A 314 -3.32 7.33 -29.84
N LEU A 315 -4.03 6.63 -28.94
CA LEU A 315 -3.42 5.88 -27.86
C LEU A 315 -2.46 4.78 -28.37
N PRO A 316 -2.79 3.95 -29.38
CA PRO A 316 -1.85 2.97 -29.92
C PRO A 316 -0.55 3.59 -30.44
N ILE A 317 -0.64 4.68 -31.23
CA ILE A 317 0.54 5.41 -31.75
C ILE A 317 1.40 5.92 -30.60
N TYR A 318 0.77 6.54 -29.59
CA TYR A 318 1.45 7.01 -28.39
C TYR A 318 2.20 5.86 -27.68
N MET A 319 1.53 4.71 -27.47
CA MET A 319 2.11 3.57 -26.76
C MET A 319 3.25 2.91 -27.54
N ASP A 320 3.19 2.88 -28.88
CA ASP A 320 4.27 2.39 -29.74
C ASP A 320 5.52 3.26 -29.66
N LEU A 321 5.33 4.58 -29.69
CA LEU A 321 6.43 5.55 -29.53
C LEU A 321 7.02 5.48 -28.12
N LEU A 322 6.18 5.34 -27.10
CA LEU A 322 6.62 5.18 -25.71
C LEU A 322 7.43 3.90 -25.54
N THR A 323 6.97 2.79 -26.11
CA THR A 323 7.67 1.49 -26.06
C THR A 323 9.07 1.62 -26.66
N ARG A 324 9.18 2.20 -27.86
CA ARG A 324 10.48 2.43 -28.51
C ARG A 324 11.41 3.28 -27.65
N GLU A 325 10.90 4.33 -27.03
CA GLU A 325 11.72 5.22 -26.21
C GLU A 325 12.12 4.58 -24.87
N VAL A 326 11.25 3.78 -24.26
CA VAL A 326 11.54 3.08 -23.00
C VAL A 326 12.59 1.97 -23.18
N PHE A 327 12.63 1.31 -24.33
CA PHE A 327 13.65 0.30 -24.61
C PHE A 327 14.89 0.87 -25.31
N ASN A 328 14.97 2.18 -25.50
CA ASN A 328 16.18 2.86 -25.97
C ASN A 328 17.09 3.17 -24.78
N ASP A 329 18.22 2.48 -24.68
CA ASP A 329 19.17 2.66 -23.58
C ASP A 329 19.82 4.06 -23.55
N ASN A 330 19.81 4.79 -24.69
CA ASN A 330 20.30 6.16 -24.79
C ASN A 330 19.21 7.22 -24.55
N SER A 331 18.04 6.81 -24.04
CA SER A 331 16.93 7.74 -23.86
C SER A 331 17.16 8.72 -22.71
N TYR A 332 16.93 10.01 -23.00
CA TYR A 332 17.00 11.07 -22.00
C TYR A 332 15.73 11.18 -21.15
N ILE A 333 14.69 10.35 -21.36
CA ILE A 333 13.43 10.43 -20.59
C ILE A 333 13.62 10.10 -19.10
N TYR A 334 14.70 9.42 -18.74
CA TYR A 334 15.02 9.03 -17.36
C TYR A 334 15.80 10.10 -16.58
N ILE A 335 16.54 10.94 -17.29
CA ILE A 335 17.49 11.91 -16.73
C ILE A 335 16.85 13.31 -16.65
N ARG A 336 16.07 13.71 -17.66
CA ARG A 336 15.46 15.04 -17.67
C ARG A 336 14.45 15.19 -16.54
N ASN A 337 14.25 16.43 -16.09
CA ASN A 337 13.32 16.73 -15.01
C ASN A 337 12.49 17.97 -15.38
N PHE A 338 11.66 17.84 -16.42
CA PHE A 338 10.77 18.93 -16.80
C PHE A 338 9.73 19.18 -15.72
N LYS A 339 9.59 20.44 -15.31
CA LYS A 339 8.52 20.91 -14.42
C LYS A 339 7.27 21.25 -15.23
N LEU A 340 6.11 21.27 -14.58
CA LEU A 340 4.84 21.69 -15.18
C LEU A 340 4.89 23.11 -15.79
N SER A 341 5.70 24.00 -15.20
CA SER A 341 5.99 25.34 -15.74
C SER A 341 6.68 25.28 -17.09
N ASP A 342 7.63 24.36 -17.26
CA ASP A 342 8.41 24.21 -18.48
C ASP A 342 7.52 23.69 -19.61
N VAL A 343 6.60 22.79 -19.26
CA VAL A 343 5.58 22.25 -20.16
C VAL A 343 4.61 23.35 -20.60
N HIS A 344 4.12 24.18 -19.69
CA HIS A 344 3.23 25.30 -20.03
C HIS A 344 3.92 26.29 -20.99
N LYS A 345 5.16 26.69 -20.69
CA LYS A 345 5.95 27.56 -21.57
C LYS A 345 6.13 26.94 -22.96
N LYS A 346 6.38 25.63 -23.03
CA LYS A 346 6.53 24.89 -24.28
C LYS A 346 5.24 24.90 -25.10
N ILE A 347 4.09 24.72 -24.45
CA ILE A 347 2.78 24.76 -25.10
C ILE A 347 2.54 26.16 -25.67
N LEU A 348 2.70 27.21 -24.87
CA LEU A 348 2.50 28.60 -25.32
C LEU A 348 3.40 28.95 -26.51
N PHE A 349 4.66 28.51 -26.50
CA PHE A 349 5.58 28.70 -27.62
C PHE A 349 5.08 28.04 -28.91
N LEU A 350 4.52 26.83 -28.84
CA LEU A 350 4.00 26.11 -30.00
C LEU A 350 2.71 26.73 -30.55
N GLU A 351 1.91 27.40 -29.73
CA GLU A 351 0.67 28.06 -30.14
C GLU A 351 0.90 29.45 -30.76
N ASN A 352 1.97 30.13 -30.34
CA ASN A 352 2.29 31.49 -30.79
C ASN A 352 3.30 31.56 -31.94
N SER A 353 3.83 30.41 -32.36
CA SER A 353 4.78 30.31 -33.47
C SER A 353 4.06 29.73 -34.67
#